data_AF-A0AAD8AS23-F1
#
_entry.id   AF-A0AAD8AS23-F1
#
_cell.length_a   1.000
_cell.length_b   1.000
_cell.length_c   1.000
_cell.angle_alpha   90.00
_cell.angle_beta   90.00
_cell.angle_gamma   90.00
#
_symmetry.space_group_name_H-M   'P 1'
#
loop_
_entity.id
_entity.type
_entity.pdbx_description
1 polymer ?
#
loop_
_entity_poly.entity_id
_entity_poly.type
_entity_poly.pdbx_seq_one_letter_code
_entity_poly.pdbx_strand_id
1 'polypeptide(L)'
;MDLTFLLVCASVAVKDAMPKTTSVSTVGTKFILYFTESSQHQVFPARPVHLYISTSSRLGVSVQITAPAWTEGAKINETATVTLLTPKIVTLPAELRTTELGSENKGVLVEASAPISVFAMNPSKNQAALCSVLSEASLGMEYIFPSFTFNLPSQGYIGIVAYQDQTWVEVTLPPSTYDPIATFKGQTYSPQMVIRVTLNKFQVAEIRQNPNCEKCDLTGAKIKTNKSAAVFSIISLSNPITDRDGGDLLVEQIIPVAFWGRTFVVYTSNAGDLIRIMAGEPNITVYSSDMKTSKLERTGDYIDKYLEDGQFRMYQASGRLQVMQYTPRPPFMLLVTPLEHYGSSAQVPTVMIETGSFQENSIRLLTETCNTNSITINSTGVSRKSWEKLGTTGFNYVSINVPPNNSGFHTIKTANDAVTFGGYVYGKGDLTAYAAPLVIDGVRPIETFYWATPDAIAMHEANLVFKDRIIQQSWKLKEKDVLPTQKPINHLNVFSISVCFSLCSKDRNCVFASIEKQATRNIVCRLFDDSMPCVPKTSAPGVRTYVSRIPFWEQVQSSGIFNGMNKAIDQTL
;
A
#
# COMPACT_ATOMS: atom_id res chain seq x y z
N MET A 1 57.22 18.72 40.75
CA MET A 1 55.76 18.84 40.89
C MET A 1 55.16 18.17 39.68
N ASP A 2 54.53 17.03 39.93
CA ASP A 2 53.91 16.14 38.95
C ASP A 2 52.87 16.83 38.08
N LEU A 3 52.80 16.43 36.80
CA LEU A 3 51.52 16.03 36.23
C LEU A 3 51.72 15.20 34.96
N THR A 4 51.32 13.94 35.07
CA THR A 4 51.19 12.92 34.03
C THR A 4 50.17 13.36 32.97
N PHE A 5 50.55 13.40 31.70
CA PHE A 5 49.60 13.48 30.58
C PHE A 5 49.60 12.16 29.81
N LEU A 6 48.56 11.35 30.04
CA LEU A 6 48.20 10.24 29.17
C LEU A 6 47.73 10.80 27.82
N LEU A 7 48.44 10.49 26.74
CA LEU A 7 47.90 10.60 25.38
C LEU A 7 47.03 9.37 25.10
N VAL A 8 45.72 9.55 25.04
CA VAL A 8 44.80 8.58 24.43
C VAL A 8 44.63 8.96 22.97
N CYS A 9 45.16 8.15 22.06
CA CYS A 9 44.85 8.21 20.63
C CYS A 9 43.38 7.85 20.42
N ALA A 10 42.52 8.85 20.23
CA ALA A 10 41.18 8.65 19.68
C ALA A 10 41.28 8.54 18.15
N SER A 11 41.20 7.31 17.64
CA SER A 11 40.97 7.04 16.22
C SER A 11 39.60 7.60 15.82
N VAL A 12 39.57 8.69 15.07
CA VAL A 12 38.35 9.18 14.40
C VAL A 12 38.05 8.22 13.24
N ALA A 13 37.17 7.26 13.50
CA ALA A 13 36.47 6.58 12.42
C ALA A 13 35.51 7.59 11.78
N VAL A 14 35.90 8.14 10.62
CA VAL A 14 34.96 8.80 9.72
C VAL A 14 34.02 7.70 9.22
N LYS A 15 32.90 7.50 9.93
CA LYS A 15 31.74 6.83 9.35
C LYS A 15 31.21 7.81 8.31
N ASP A 16 31.39 7.49 7.04
CA ASP A 16 30.63 8.09 5.95
C ASP A 16 29.14 8.01 6.32
N ALA A 17 28.59 9.15 6.72
CA ALA A 17 27.16 9.29 6.96
C ALA A 17 26.49 9.25 5.60
N MET A 18 25.97 8.07 5.23
CA MET A 18 25.07 7.89 4.11
C MET A 18 23.93 8.93 4.22
N PRO A 19 23.53 9.61 3.12
CA PRO A 19 22.28 10.35 3.13
C PRO A 19 21.14 9.32 3.26
N LYS A 20 20.65 9.10 4.48
CA LYS A 20 19.38 8.41 4.72
C LYS A 20 18.30 9.29 4.12
N THR A 21 17.85 8.97 2.92
CA THR A 21 16.55 9.45 2.44
C THR A 21 15.51 8.98 3.46
N THR A 22 14.79 9.93 4.07
CA THR A 22 13.82 9.68 5.14
C THR A 22 12.43 9.33 4.61
N SER A 23 12.27 9.23 3.29
CA SER A 23 10.99 9.11 2.59
C SER A 23 11.09 8.21 1.37
N VAL A 24 10.03 7.44 1.11
CA VAL A 24 9.82 6.70 -0.14
C VAL A 24 9.03 7.56 -1.12
N SER A 25 9.42 7.55 -2.39
CA SER A 25 8.69 8.25 -3.46
C SER A 25 8.68 7.50 -4.80
N THR A 26 7.56 7.61 -5.53
CA THR A 26 7.45 7.28 -6.97
C THR A 26 7.70 8.49 -7.88
N VAL A 27 8.12 9.61 -7.31
CA VAL A 27 8.52 10.83 -8.02
C VAL A 27 10.02 11.04 -7.82
N GLY A 28 10.76 11.31 -8.89
CA GLY A 28 12.21 11.50 -8.81
C GLY A 28 12.84 11.76 -10.16
N THR A 29 14.18 11.82 -10.19
CA THR A 29 14.96 12.11 -11.42
C THR A 29 15.66 10.88 -11.99
N LYS A 30 15.70 9.76 -11.26
CA LYS A 30 16.36 8.53 -11.68
C LYS A 30 15.55 7.32 -11.26
N PHE A 31 15.45 6.33 -12.15
CA PHE A 31 14.70 5.10 -11.92
C PHE A 31 15.46 3.93 -12.54
N ILE A 32 15.43 2.78 -11.87
CA ILE A 32 15.97 1.53 -12.37
C ILE A 32 14.88 0.46 -12.26
N LEU A 33 14.63 -0.23 -13.37
CA LEU A 33 13.60 -1.27 -13.47
C LEU A 33 14.04 -2.34 -14.46
N TYR A 34 13.22 -3.38 -14.58
CA TYR A 34 13.38 -4.38 -15.62
C TYR A 34 12.02 -4.95 -16.03
N PHE A 35 12.00 -5.75 -17.09
CA PHE A 35 10.82 -6.47 -17.55
C PHE A 35 11.10 -7.96 -17.56
N THR A 36 10.08 -8.78 -17.35
CA THR A 36 10.19 -10.25 -17.33
C THR A 36 9.24 -10.89 -18.32
N GLU A 37 9.66 -12.03 -18.83
CA GLU A 37 8.81 -12.95 -19.57
C GLU A 37 7.91 -13.77 -18.63
N SER A 38 6.76 -14.23 -19.12
CA SER A 38 5.92 -15.19 -18.39
C SER A 38 6.37 -16.62 -18.68
N SER A 39 6.07 -17.56 -17.78
CA SER A 39 6.43 -18.99 -17.97
C SER A 39 5.78 -19.67 -19.18
N GLN A 40 4.86 -19.00 -19.90
CA GLN A 40 4.05 -19.57 -20.98
C GLN A 40 4.36 -18.97 -22.37
N HIS A 41 5.54 -18.38 -22.55
CA HIS A 41 5.92 -17.66 -23.78
C HIS A 41 5.91 -18.50 -25.07
N GLN A 42 5.92 -19.83 -24.99
CA GLN A 42 6.03 -20.70 -26.17
C GLN A 42 4.86 -20.60 -27.16
N VAL A 43 3.81 -19.84 -26.86
CA VAL A 43 2.58 -19.83 -27.64
C VAL A 43 2.37 -18.53 -28.46
N PHE A 44 3.07 -17.41 -28.17
CA PHE A 44 2.80 -16.11 -28.83
C PHE A 44 4.03 -15.20 -29.02
N PRO A 45 4.03 -14.30 -30.03
CA PRO A 45 5.13 -13.34 -30.22
C PRO A 45 5.23 -12.35 -29.05
N ALA A 46 6.46 -12.08 -28.63
CA ALA A 46 6.77 -11.14 -27.57
C ALA A 46 6.32 -9.71 -27.97
N ARG A 47 5.48 -9.07 -27.14
CA ARG A 47 5.03 -7.68 -27.39
C ARG A 47 6.02 -6.67 -26.86
N PRO A 48 6.17 -5.47 -27.45
CA PRO A 48 6.96 -4.41 -26.83
C PRO A 48 6.51 -4.10 -25.39
N VAL A 49 7.40 -3.54 -24.57
CA VAL A 49 7.08 -3.04 -23.22
C VAL A 49 6.98 -1.52 -23.25
N HIS A 50 6.27 -0.92 -22.30
CA HIS A 50 6.00 0.51 -22.32
C HIS A 50 6.34 1.20 -21.01
N LEU A 51 6.90 2.40 -21.11
CA LEU A 51 7.08 3.32 -20.00
C LEU A 51 6.13 4.50 -20.17
N TYR A 52 5.30 4.75 -19.17
CA TYR A 52 4.42 5.91 -19.09
C TYR A 52 5.10 6.95 -18.19
N ILE A 53 5.51 8.06 -18.79
CA ILE A 53 6.35 9.07 -18.16
C ILE A 53 5.60 10.39 -18.08
N SER A 54 5.56 10.95 -16.88
CA SER A 54 4.69 12.07 -16.53
C SER A 54 5.43 13.05 -15.60
N THR A 55 5.01 14.31 -15.52
CA THR A 55 5.65 15.30 -14.62
C THR A 55 4.64 16.35 -14.17
N SER A 56 4.85 16.91 -12.97
CA SER A 56 4.09 18.07 -12.49
C SER A 56 4.62 19.41 -13.05
N SER A 57 5.81 19.40 -13.67
CA SER A 57 6.46 20.59 -14.22
C SER A 57 5.75 21.12 -15.47
N ARG A 58 5.51 22.43 -15.52
CA ARG A 58 5.08 23.11 -16.75
C ARG A 58 6.22 23.37 -17.73
N LEU A 59 7.45 23.32 -17.25
CA LEU A 59 8.66 23.44 -18.08
C LEU A 59 9.01 22.08 -18.67
N GLY A 60 9.61 22.09 -19.87
CA GLY A 60 10.11 20.88 -20.53
C GLY A 60 11.16 20.17 -19.68
N VAL A 61 10.87 18.92 -19.33
CA VAL A 61 11.80 18.02 -18.64
C VAL A 61 12.38 17.06 -19.66
N SER A 62 13.71 17.05 -19.78
CA SER A 62 14.42 16.12 -20.66
C SER A 62 14.53 14.77 -19.95
N VAL A 63 14.19 13.69 -20.65
CA VAL A 63 14.24 12.32 -20.15
C VAL A 63 15.04 11.46 -21.11
N GLN A 64 15.94 10.64 -20.57
CA GLN A 64 16.76 9.68 -21.29
C GLN A 64 16.47 8.27 -20.77
N ILE A 65 16.20 7.34 -21.68
CA ILE A 65 15.91 5.93 -21.38
C ILE A 65 16.96 5.07 -22.05
N THR A 66 17.69 4.29 -21.25
CA THR A 66 18.79 3.44 -21.73
C THR A 66 18.72 2.05 -21.13
N ALA A 67 19.33 1.08 -21.82
CA ALA A 67 19.63 -0.24 -21.27
C ALA A 67 21.16 -0.45 -21.38
N PRO A 68 21.97 0.07 -20.44
CA PRO A 68 23.40 0.26 -20.72
C PRO A 68 24.21 -1.04 -20.79
N ALA A 69 23.78 -2.09 -20.08
CA ALA A 69 24.44 -3.40 -20.11
C ALA A 69 23.90 -4.32 -21.23
N TRP A 70 22.82 -3.93 -21.91
CA TRP A 70 22.16 -4.71 -22.95
C TRP A 70 23.06 -4.90 -24.17
N THR A 71 23.26 -6.15 -24.58
CA THR A 71 24.12 -6.52 -25.72
C THR A 71 23.46 -7.43 -26.75
N GLU A 72 22.27 -7.96 -26.47
CA GLU A 72 21.59 -8.97 -27.31
C GLU A 72 20.83 -8.35 -28.50
N GLY A 73 20.70 -7.03 -28.57
CA GLY A 73 19.99 -6.34 -29.64
C GLY A 73 20.49 -4.92 -29.89
N ALA A 74 19.68 -4.11 -30.57
CA ALA A 74 20.01 -2.71 -30.81
C ALA A 74 20.21 -1.94 -29.49
N LYS A 75 21.18 -1.02 -29.47
CA LYS A 75 21.42 -0.17 -28.30
C LYS A 75 20.19 0.70 -28.03
N ILE A 76 19.73 0.69 -26.80
CA ILE A 76 18.60 1.50 -26.35
C ILE A 76 19.11 2.84 -25.86
N ASN A 77 18.68 3.92 -26.51
CA ASN A 77 18.99 5.29 -26.13
C ASN A 77 17.84 6.22 -26.58
N GLU A 78 16.67 6.00 -26.01
CA GLU A 78 15.48 6.79 -26.30
C GLU A 78 15.54 8.11 -25.53
N THR A 79 15.03 9.18 -26.13
CA THR A 79 14.91 10.49 -25.48
C THR A 79 13.50 11.02 -25.59
N ALA A 80 13.04 11.71 -24.56
CA ALA A 80 11.72 12.33 -24.53
C ALA A 80 11.80 13.70 -23.86
N THR A 81 10.94 14.62 -24.29
CA THR A 81 10.64 15.84 -23.53
C THR A 81 9.22 15.73 -22.99
N VAL A 82 9.08 15.83 -21.67
CA VAL A 82 7.79 15.74 -20.96
C VAL A 82 7.44 17.06 -20.30
N THR A 83 6.16 17.40 -20.31
CA THR A 83 5.59 18.52 -19.54
C THR A 83 4.30 18.05 -18.88
N LEU A 84 3.76 18.83 -17.95
CA LEU A 84 2.48 18.58 -17.31
C LEU A 84 1.35 18.27 -18.31
N LEU A 85 1.36 18.91 -19.49
CA LEU A 85 0.33 18.75 -20.52
C LEU A 85 0.71 17.78 -21.63
N THR A 86 1.98 17.36 -21.69
CA THR A 86 2.51 16.46 -22.73
C THR A 86 3.29 15.31 -22.10
N PRO A 87 2.62 14.43 -21.32
CA PRO A 87 3.23 13.18 -20.87
C PRO A 87 3.53 12.27 -22.07
N LYS A 88 4.41 11.29 -21.88
CA LYS A 88 4.93 10.45 -22.97
C LYS A 88 4.83 8.97 -22.65
N ILE A 89 4.55 8.19 -23.69
CA ILE A 89 4.68 6.73 -23.68
C ILE A 89 5.92 6.41 -24.51
N VAL A 90 6.88 5.70 -23.92
CA VAL A 90 8.07 5.20 -24.61
C VAL A 90 7.94 3.70 -24.77
N THR A 91 8.03 3.22 -26.01
CA THR A 91 7.95 1.80 -26.34
C THR A 91 9.36 1.24 -26.46
N LEU A 92 9.61 0.14 -25.77
CA LEU A 92 10.90 -0.55 -25.76
C LEU A 92 10.76 -1.96 -26.33
N PRO A 93 11.82 -2.52 -26.94
CA PRO A 93 11.80 -3.85 -27.55
C PRO A 93 11.42 -4.94 -26.56
N ALA A 94 10.77 -5.99 -27.07
CA ALA A 94 10.27 -7.08 -26.27
C ALA A 94 11.40 -7.95 -25.67
N GLU A 95 12.55 -7.94 -26.33
CA GLU A 95 13.78 -8.68 -26.02
C GLU A 95 14.44 -8.22 -24.70
N LEU A 96 14.07 -7.03 -24.20
CA LEU A 96 14.47 -6.56 -22.87
C LEU A 96 13.81 -7.34 -21.72
N ARG A 97 12.90 -8.27 -22.00
CA ARG A 97 12.40 -9.17 -20.98
C ARG A 97 13.45 -10.21 -20.59
N THR A 98 13.60 -10.45 -19.29
CA THR A 98 14.36 -11.59 -18.79
C THR A 98 13.71 -12.89 -19.23
N THR A 99 14.52 -13.80 -19.75
CA THR A 99 14.06 -15.08 -20.29
C THR A 99 14.64 -16.26 -19.52
N GLU A 100 15.75 -16.06 -18.80
CA GLU A 100 16.52 -17.12 -18.17
C GLU A 100 16.43 -17.10 -16.64
N LEU A 101 16.59 -18.29 -16.04
CA LEU A 101 16.77 -18.44 -14.60
C LEU A 101 18.21 -18.07 -14.24
N GLY A 102 18.52 -16.78 -14.09
CA GLY A 102 19.90 -16.38 -13.84
C GLY A 102 20.13 -14.89 -13.66
N SER A 103 21.27 -14.43 -14.16
CA SER A 103 21.66 -13.03 -14.14
C SER A 103 21.75 -12.51 -15.56
N GLU A 104 20.94 -11.52 -15.93
CA GLU A 104 20.82 -11.01 -17.29
C GLU A 104 21.10 -9.50 -17.33
N ASN A 105 21.65 -9.01 -18.45
CA ASN A 105 22.02 -7.61 -18.62
C ASN A 105 20.84 -6.76 -19.15
N LYS A 106 19.68 -6.86 -18.51
CA LYS A 106 18.41 -6.30 -18.99
C LYS A 106 17.83 -5.17 -18.13
N GLY A 107 18.65 -4.60 -17.24
CA GLY A 107 18.25 -3.43 -16.45
C GLY A 107 18.05 -2.19 -17.32
N VAL A 108 16.94 -1.49 -17.12
CA VAL A 108 16.55 -0.26 -17.82
C VAL A 108 16.68 0.93 -16.89
N LEU A 109 17.45 1.93 -17.31
CA LEU A 109 17.68 3.18 -16.60
C LEU A 109 16.86 4.30 -17.24
N VAL A 110 16.10 5.03 -16.42
CA VAL A 110 15.43 6.28 -16.80
C VAL A 110 16.05 7.41 -16.01
N GLU A 111 16.57 8.43 -16.69
CA GLU A 111 17.13 9.64 -16.07
C GLU A 111 16.41 10.88 -16.61
N ALA A 112 16.16 11.85 -15.74
CA ALA A 112 15.45 13.07 -16.07
C ALA A 112 16.14 14.31 -15.49
N SER A 113 16.00 15.45 -16.18
CA SER A 113 16.56 16.73 -15.73
C SER A 113 15.80 17.36 -14.56
N ALA A 114 14.59 16.89 -14.26
CA ALA A 114 13.73 17.32 -13.16
C ALA A 114 12.78 16.18 -12.74
N PRO A 115 12.11 16.27 -11.57
CA PRO A 115 11.27 15.18 -11.08
C PRO A 115 10.13 14.79 -12.04
N ILE A 116 10.03 13.49 -12.29
CA ILE A 116 9.02 12.82 -13.11
C ILE A 116 8.41 11.65 -12.32
N SER A 117 7.30 11.10 -12.79
CA SER A 117 6.77 9.80 -12.39
C SER A 117 6.90 8.82 -13.55
N VAL A 118 7.19 7.56 -13.24
CA VAL A 118 7.32 6.48 -14.20
C VAL A 118 6.39 5.34 -13.82
N PHE A 119 5.56 4.90 -14.75
CA PHE A 119 4.87 3.61 -14.66
C PHE A 119 5.43 2.68 -15.74
N ALA A 120 5.66 1.42 -15.38
CA ALA A 120 6.11 0.39 -16.29
C ALA A 120 4.94 -0.53 -16.63
N MET A 121 4.70 -0.74 -17.92
CA MET A 121 3.72 -1.70 -18.41
C MET A 121 4.44 -2.84 -19.10
N ASN A 122 4.27 -4.04 -18.53
CA ASN A 122 4.75 -5.29 -19.10
C ASN A 122 3.54 -6.05 -19.69
N PRO A 123 3.19 -5.83 -20.97
CA PRO A 123 2.04 -6.48 -21.56
C PRO A 123 2.32 -7.95 -21.87
N SER A 124 1.27 -8.78 -21.79
CA SER A 124 1.21 -10.11 -22.40
C SER A 124 0.05 -10.15 -23.41
N LYS A 125 -0.21 -11.30 -24.06
CA LYS A 125 -1.19 -11.43 -25.17
C LYS A 125 -2.52 -10.74 -24.90
N ASN A 126 -3.05 -10.90 -23.68
CA ASN A 126 -4.34 -10.33 -23.29
C ASN A 126 -4.27 -9.40 -22.09
N GLN A 127 -3.07 -8.97 -21.68
CA GLN A 127 -2.84 -8.45 -20.33
C GLN A 127 -1.99 -7.18 -20.27
N ALA A 128 -2.20 -6.40 -19.22
CA ALA A 128 -1.37 -5.25 -18.87
C ALA A 128 -0.90 -5.38 -17.41
N ALA A 129 0.35 -5.79 -17.18
CA ALA A 129 0.95 -5.66 -15.85
C ALA A 129 1.48 -4.23 -15.70
N LEU A 130 0.71 -3.37 -15.02
CA LEU A 130 1.09 -1.97 -14.76
C LEU A 130 1.69 -1.86 -13.36
N CYS A 131 2.84 -1.21 -13.23
CA CYS A 131 3.49 -1.00 -11.94
C CYS A 131 3.97 0.46 -11.82
N SER A 132 3.79 1.06 -10.64
CA SER A 132 4.39 2.36 -10.30
C SER A 132 5.85 2.16 -9.90
N VAL A 133 6.77 2.94 -10.49
CA VAL A 133 8.21 2.76 -10.28
C VAL A 133 8.73 3.74 -9.22
N LEU A 134 9.39 3.20 -8.20
CA LEU A 134 10.10 3.93 -7.17
C LEU A 134 11.31 4.66 -7.74
N SER A 135 11.53 5.90 -7.29
CA SER A 135 12.76 6.62 -7.60
C SER A 135 13.98 5.91 -7.01
N GLU A 136 15.15 6.10 -7.60
CA GLU A 136 16.42 5.53 -7.12
C GLU A 136 16.70 5.92 -5.65
N ALA A 137 16.38 7.15 -5.28
CA ALA A 137 16.50 7.65 -3.91
C ALA A 137 15.61 6.91 -2.89
N SER A 138 14.59 6.20 -3.38
CA SER A 138 13.63 5.41 -2.58
C SER A 138 14.03 3.94 -2.46
N LEU A 139 15.12 3.51 -3.11
CA LEU A 139 15.60 2.14 -3.05
C LEU A 139 16.38 1.91 -1.76
N GLY A 140 16.28 0.69 -1.23
CA GLY A 140 16.93 0.27 0.00
C GLY A 140 17.69 -1.04 -0.16
N MET A 141 18.10 -1.59 0.98
CA MET A 141 18.95 -2.78 1.07
C MET A 141 18.25 -3.99 1.69
N GLU A 142 17.05 -3.82 2.22
CA GLU A 142 16.31 -4.87 2.92
C GLU A 142 14.87 -4.88 2.43
N TYR A 143 14.44 -6.05 1.94
CA TYR A 143 13.10 -6.30 1.42
C TYR A 143 12.56 -7.61 1.96
N ILE A 144 11.25 -7.71 2.03
CA ILE A 144 10.54 -8.95 2.32
C ILE A 144 9.59 -9.18 1.16
N PHE A 145 9.65 -10.36 0.57
CA PHE A 145 8.90 -10.69 -0.64
C PHE A 145 7.43 -10.99 -0.32
N PRO A 146 6.47 -10.27 -0.93
CA PRO A 146 5.10 -10.74 -1.03
C PRO A 146 4.95 -11.63 -2.26
N SER A 147 4.81 -12.93 -2.05
CA SER A 147 4.33 -13.84 -3.09
C SER A 147 2.82 -14.01 -2.95
N PHE A 148 2.20 -14.75 -3.85
CA PHE A 148 0.91 -15.36 -3.63
C PHE A 148 0.70 -16.51 -4.61
N THR A 149 0.08 -17.59 -4.16
CA THR A 149 -0.43 -18.65 -5.03
C THR A 149 -1.94 -18.65 -5.00
N PHE A 150 -2.55 -18.43 -6.16
CA PHE A 150 -3.97 -18.68 -6.33
C PHE A 150 -4.24 -20.19 -6.23
N ASN A 151 -5.50 -20.58 -6.04
CA ASN A 151 -5.97 -21.92 -6.46
C ASN A 151 -5.99 -22.04 -8.01
N LEU A 152 -5.11 -21.32 -8.69
CA LEU A 152 -4.84 -21.34 -10.11
C LEU A 152 -3.35 -21.63 -10.28
N PRO A 153 -2.96 -22.41 -11.29
CA PRO A 153 -1.56 -22.66 -11.59
C PRO A 153 -0.80 -21.33 -11.72
N SER A 154 0.13 -21.05 -10.80
CA SER A 154 0.84 -19.76 -10.73
C SER A 154 2.24 -19.95 -10.16
N GLN A 155 3.15 -19.03 -10.50
CA GLN A 155 4.55 -19.08 -10.10
C GLN A 155 5.02 -17.67 -9.69
N GLY A 156 5.51 -17.52 -8.46
CA GLY A 156 6.06 -16.26 -7.97
C GLY A 156 7.52 -16.04 -8.37
N TYR A 157 7.88 -14.85 -8.87
CA TYR A 157 9.26 -14.45 -9.20
C TYR A 157 9.74 -13.28 -8.34
N ILE A 158 10.96 -13.39 -7.83
CA ILE A 158 11.70 -12.33 -7.17
C ILE A 158 12.67 -11.75 -8.19
N GLY A 159 12.38 -10.55 -8.67
CA GLY A 159 13.24 -9.79 -9.56
C GLY A 159 14.10 -8.79 -8.81
N ILE A 160 15.42 -8.80 -8.99
CA ILE A 160 16.35 -7.89 -8.30
C ILE A 160 17.23 -7.20 -9.33
N VAL A 161 17.20 -5.87 -9.40
CA VAL A 161 18.00 -5.06 -10.32
C VAL A 161 19.05 -4.27 -9.56
N ALA A 162 20.32 -4.47 -9.89
CA ALA A 162 21.43 -3.77 -9.27
C ALA A 162 21.66 -2.39 -9.90
N TYR A 163 21.74 -1.34 -9.07
CA TYR A 163 22.06 0.01 -9.52
C TYR A 163 23.57 0.34 -9.45
N GLN A 164 24.36 -0.53 -8.82
CA GLN A 164 25.79 -0.35 -8.63
C GLN A 164 26.53 -1.67 -8.85
N ASP A 165 27.79 -1.59 -9.26
CA ASP A 165 28.63 -2.77 -9.42
C ASP A 165 28.87 -3.47 -8.09
N GLN A 166 29.16 -4.77 -8.13
CA GLN A 166 29.50 -5.56 -6.95
C GLN A 166 28.43 -5.45 -5.84
N THR A 167 27.17 -5.52 -6.26
CA THR A 167 26.02 -5.63 -5.36
C THR A 167 25.85 -7.09 -4.97
N TRP A 168 26.29 -7.48 -3.76
CA TRP A 168 25.94 -8.80 -3.20
C TRP A 168 24.46 -8.80 -2.83
N VAL A 169 23.81 -9.92 -3.09
CA VAL A 169 22.42 -10.17 -2.75
C VAL A 169 22.34 -11.52 -2.05
N GLU A 170 21.67 -11.53 -0.90
CA GLU A 170 21.27 -12.74 -0.19
C GLU A 170 19.75 -12.82 -0.13
N VAL A 171 19.19 -13.93 -0.62
CA VAL A 171 17.76 -14.23 -0.49
C VAL A 171 17.60 -15.44 0.41
N THR A 172 17.03 -15.22 1.60
CA THR A 172 16.75 -16.27 2.58
C THR A 172 15.29 -16.71 2.44
N LEU A 173 15.08 -17.99 2.12
CA LEU A 173 13.72 -18.54 1.98
C LEU A 173 13.02 -18.66 3.35
N PRO A 174 11.70 -18.42 3.42
CA PRO A 174 10.98 -18.39 4.68
C PRO A 174 10.92 -19.77 5.34
N PRO A 175 10.78 -19.84 6.68
CA PRO A 175 10.50 -21.09 7.38
C PRO A 175 9.10 -21.60 7.01
N SER A 176 8.96 -22.91 6.74
CA SER A 176 7.81 -23.47 6.01
C SER A 176 6.43 -23.15 6.61
N THR A 177 5.56 -22.58 5.77
CA THR A 177 4.08 -22.62 5.87
C THR A 177 3.42 -23.23 4.63
N TYR A 178 4.10 -23.25 3.47
CA TYR A 178 3.62 -23.81 2.20
C TYR A 178 4.77 -24.32 1.32
N ASP A 179 5.79 -24.95 1.92
CA ASP A 179 6.97 -25.49 1.20
C ASP A 179 7.63 -24.48 0.23
N PRO A 180 8.16 -23.34 0.68
CA PRO A 180 8.74 -22.30 -0.18
C PRO A 180 9.99 -22.78 -0.92
N ILE A 181 9.82 -23.50 -2.03
CA ILE A 181 10.90 -24.00 -2.87
C ILE A 181 11.12 -23.03 -4.02
N ALA A 182 12.36 -22.57 -4.18
CA ALA A 182 12.76 -21.68 -5.26
C ALA A 182 13.81 -22.34 -6.18
N THR A 183 13.93 -21.82 -7.40
CA THR A 183 14.95 -22.19 -8.37
C THR A 183 15.73 -20.97 -8.82
N PHE A 184 17.05 -21.13 -8.94
CA PHE A 184 17.96 -20.09 -9.44
C PHE A 184 19.19 -20.74 -10.08
N LYS A 185 19.53 -20.36 -11.32
CA LYS A 185 20.66 -20.93 -12.08
C LYS A 185 20.66 -22.47 -12.14
N GLY A 186 19.48 -23.05 -12.38
CA GLY A 186 19.27 -24.50 -12.45
C GLY A 186 19.34 -25.23 -11.10
N GLN A 187 19.60 -24.53 -9.99
CA GLN A 187 19.65 -25.11 -8.65
C GLN A 187 18.32 -24.92 -7.92
N THR A 188 17.92 -25.91 -7.12
CA THR A 188 16.72 -25.86 -6.27
C THR A 188 17.10 -25.57 -4.83
N TYR A 189 16.35 -24.68 -4.19
CA TYR A 189 16.59 -24.23 -2.81
C TYR A 189 15.35 -24.54 -1.96
N SER A 190 15.56 -25.24 -0.86
CA SER A 190 14.54 -25.64 0.10
C SER A 190 14.32 -24.55 1.17
N PRO A 191 13.25 -24.64 2.00
CA PRO A 191 12.96 -23.64 3.03
C PRO A 191 14.18 -23.35 3.91
N GLN A 192 14.35 -22.09 4.31
CA GLN A 192 15.49 -21.57 5.08
C GLN A 192 16.87 -21.59 4.39
N MET A 193 16.99 -22.13 3.17
CA MET A 193 18.22 -21.99 2.40
C MET A 193 18.43 -20.54 1.94
N VAL A 194 19.69 -20.19 1.69
CA VAL A 194 20.12 -18.86 1.25
C VAL A 194 20.65 -18.94 -0.18
N ILE A 195 20.04 -18.17 -1.07
CA ILE A 195 20.51 -17.95 -2.44
C ILE A 195 21.45 -16.74 -2.40
N ARG A 196 22.66 -16.88 -2.97
CA ARG A 196 23.65 -15.80 -3.04
C ARG A 196 23.99 -15.48 -4.49
N VAL A 197 23.99 -14.19 -4.83
CA VAL A 197 24.42 -13.71 -6.14
C VAL A 197 25.15 -12.37 -6.00
N THR A 198 26.14 -12.12 -6.85
CA THR A 198 26.76 -10.80 -7.01
C THR A 198 26.36 -10.26 -8.35
N LEU A 199 25.82 -9.05 -8.37
CA LEU A 199 25.35 -8.35 -9.56
C LEU A 199 26.22 -7.13 -9.84
N ASN A 200 26.57 -6.96 -11.11
CA ASN A 200 27.12 -5.69 -11.60
C ASN A 200 25.99 -4.71 -11.95
N LYS A 201 26.35 -3.45 -12.18
CA LYS A 201 25.39 -2.38 -12.49
C LYS A 201 24.54 -2.76 -13.70
N PHE A 202 23.22 -2.59 -13.58
CA PHE A 202 22.20 -2.91 -14.58
C PHE A 202 22.00 -4.41 -14.86
N GLN A 203 22.59 -5.30 -14.05
CA GLN A 203 22.24 -6.71 -14.08
C GLN A 203 20.98 -6.97 -13.25
N VAL A 204 20.19 -7.92 -13.73
CA VAL A 204 18.99 -8.42 -13.08
C VAL A 204 19.26 -9.84 -12.59
N ALA A 205 18.89 -10.19 -11.35
CA ALA A 205 18.72 -11.57 -10.93
C ALA A 205 17.23 -11.91 -10.83
N GLU A 206 16.84 -13.05 -11.38
CA GLU A 206 15.47 -13.55 -11.23
C GLU A 206 15.45 -14.93 -10.55
N ILE A 207 14.82 -14.97 -9.39
CA ILE A 207 14.62 -16.20 -8.60
C ILE A 207 13.15 -16.57 -8.74
N ARG A 208 12.86 -17.79 -9.21
CA ARG A 208 11.48 -18.23 -9.43
C ARG A 208 11.08 -19.29 -8.41
N GLN A 209 9.81 -19.33 -8.05
CA GLN A 209 9.21 -20.49 -7.38
C GLN A 209 9.44 -21.75 -8.21
N ASN A 210 9.64 -22.90 -7.58
CA ASN A 210 9.81 -24.15 -8.32
C ASN A 210 8.54 -24.46 -9.14
N PRO A 211 8.63 -24.68 -10.47
CA PRO A 211 7.46 -24.91 -11.32
C PRO A 211 6.71 -26.22 -10.99
N ASN A 212 7.37 -27.18 -10.34
CA ASN A 212 6.74 -28.44 -9.93
C ASN A 212 6.01 -28.33 -8.58
N CYS A 213 5.90 -27.13 -8.03
CA CYS A 213 5.33 -26.90 -6.72
C CYS A 213 4.05 -26.06 -6.82
N GLU A 214 2.92 -26.75 -6.84
CA GLU A 214 1.58 -26.16 -7.04
C GLU A 214 1.11 -25.28 -5.88
N LYS A 215 1.67 -25.50 -4.68
CA LYS A 215 1.28 -24.78 -3.46
C LYS A 215 2.39 -23.90 -2.88
N CYS A 216 3.54 -23.77 -3.56
CA CYS A 216 4.69 -23.05 -3.03
C CYS A 216 4.38 -21.56 -2.87
N ASP A 217 4.53 -21.02 -1.66
CA ASP A 217 4.39 -19.58 -1.41
C ASP A 217 5.71 -19.02 -0.88
N LEU A 218 6.39 -18.18 -1.68
CA LEU A 218 7.66 -17.55 -1.29
C LEU A 218 7.49 -16.36 -0.33
N THR A 219 6.27 -16.08 0.14
CA THR A 219 5.99 -14.94 1.03
C THR A 219 6.81 -15.00 2.30
N GLY A 220 7.43 -13.87 2.64
CA GLY A 220 8.31 -13.78 3.80
C GLY A 220 9.77 -14.07 3.47
N ALA A 221 10.12 -14.42 2.22
CA ALA A 221 11.51 -14.48 1.79
C ALA A 221 12.19 -13.13 2.02
N LYS A 222 13.37 -13.15 2.66
CA LYS A 222 14.11 -11.94 3.04
C LYS A 222 15.21 -11.69 2.02
N ILE A 223 15.22 -10.51 1.43
CA ILE A 223 16.25 -10.06 0.50
C ILE A 223 17.11 -9.02 1.21
N LYS A 224 18.43 -9.26 1.23
CA LYS A 224 19.42 -8.35 1.79
C LYS A 224 20.50 -8.05 0.77
N THR A 225 20.92 -6.78 0.68
CA THR A 225 21.99 -6.31 -0.20
C THR A 225 22.97 -5.38 0.55
N ASN A 226 24.14 -5.04 -0.03
CA ASN A 226 25.09 -4.03 0.53
C ASN A 226 24.80 -2.64 -0.01
N LYS A 227 24.06 -2.58 -1.10
CA LYS A 227 23.85 -1.41 -1.93
C LYS A 227 22.40 -1.42 -2.37
N SER A 228 21.85 -0.23 -2.57
CA SER A 228 20.45 -0.11 -2.98
C SER A 228 20.20 -0.86 -4.29
N ALA A 229 19.11 -1.62 -4.32
CA ALA A 229 18.67 -2.40 -5.47
C ALA A 229 17.16 -2.25 -5.64
N ALA A 230 16.64 -2.35 -6.87
CA ALA A 230 15.19 -2.44 -7.08
C ALA A 230 14.75 -3.89 -6.95
N VAL A 231 13.66 -4.14 -6.21
CA VAL A 231 13.09 -5.47 -6.04
C VAL A 231 11.65 -5.48 -6.52
N PHE A 232 11.29 -6.48 -7.30
CA PHE A 232 9.96 -6.66 -7.88
C PHE A 232 9.36 -7.98 -7.43
N SER A 233 8.06 -7.96 -7.15
CA SER A 233 7.23 -9.15 -7.04
C SER A 233 6.46 -9.37 -8.32
N ILE A 234 6.62 -10.57 -8.87
CA ILE A 234 5.92 -11.00 -10.06
C ILE A 234 5.16 -12.27 -9.73
N ILE A 235 3.93 -12.37 -10.22
CA ILE A 235 3.19 -13.62 -10.26
C ILE A 235 2.89 -13.91 -11.73
N SER A 236 3.46 -14.99 -12.23
CA SER A 236 3.13 -15.54 -13.55
C SER A 236 2.03 -16.57 -13.38
N LEU A 237 0.79 -16.23 -13.74
CA LEU A 237 -0.30 -17.20 -13.81
C LEU A 237 -0.16 -18.04 -15.08
N SER A 238 -0.57 -19.28 -14.99
CA SER A 238 -0.78 -20.18 -16.11
C SER A 238 -2.26 -20.50 -16.14
N ASN A 239 -2.93 -20.17 -17.24
CA ASN A 239 -4.36 -20.46 -17.40
C ASN A 239 -4.53 -21.64 -18.38
N PRO A 240 -4.70 -22.89 -17.90
CA PRO A 240 -4.89 -24.04 -18.76
C PRO A 240 -6.34 -24.27 -19.22
N ILE A 241 -7.30 -23.39 -18.86
CA ILE A 241 -8.75 -23.72 -18.92
C ILE A 241 -9.45 -23.18 -20.18
N THR A 242 -8.80 -22.33 -20.99
CA THR A 242 -9.41 -21.83 -22.23
C THR A 242 -8.38 -21.81 -23.35
N ASP A 243 -8.78 -22.17 -24.58
CA ASP A 243 -8.04 -22.04 -25.86
C ASP A 243 -7.57 -20.59 -26.19
N ARG A 244 -7.60 -19.69 -25.20
CA ARG A 244 -7.07 -18.34 -25.18
C ARG A 244 -5.80 -18.28 -24.33
N ASP A 245 -4.93 -19.27 -24.53
CA ASP A 245 -3.65 -19.44 -23.85
C ASP A 245 -2.85 -18.13 -23.78
N GLY A 246 -2.32 -17.86 -22.60
CA GLY A 246 -1.51 -16.71 -22.25
C GLY A 246 -1.29 -16.73 -20.74
N GLY A 247 -0.03 -16.70 -20.31
CA GLY A 247 0.29 -16.56 -18.90
C GLY A 247 0.12 -15.10 -18.48
N ASP A 248 -0.60 -14.89 -17.40
CA ASP A 248 -0.88 -13.56 -16.86
C ASP A 248 0.29 -13.10 -16.01
N LEU A 249 0.74 -11.85 -16.16
CA LEU A 249 1.77 -11.28 -15.30
C LEU A 249 1.12 -10.28 -14.36
N LEU A 250 1.30 -10.47 -13.07
CA LEU A 250 1.02 -9.47 -12.06
C LEU A 250 2.36 -8.96 -11.56
N VAL A 251 2.59 -7.64 -11.54
CA VAL A 251 3.91 -7.06 -11.22
C VAL A 251 3.75 -5.87 -10.28
N GLU A 252 4.53 -5.86 -9.20
CA GLU A 252 4.65 -4.71 -8.30
C GLU A 252 6.11 -4.51 -7.87
N GLN A 253 6.56 -3.26 -7.76
CA GLN A 253 7.85 -2.93 -7.17
C GLN A 253 7.72 -2.85 -5.66
N ILE A 254 8.54 -3.62 -4.95
CA ILE A 254 8.44 -3.76 -3.51
C ILE A 254 9.13 -2.58 -2.82
N ILE A 255 8.42 -1.95 -1.88
CA ILE A 255 8.97 -0.92 -1.01
C ILE A 255 9.96 -1.55 -0.02
N PRO A 256 11.16 -0.98 0.21
CA PRO A 256 12.09 -1.43 1.24
C PRO A 256 11.46 -1.44 2.63
N VAL A 257 11.84 -2.40 3.49
CA VAL A 257 11.27 -2.57 4.85
C VAL A 257 11.40 -1.31 5.71
N ALA A 258 12.45 -0.51 5.48
CA ALA A 258 12.69 0.75 6.18
C ALA A 258 11.56 1.78 5.98
N PHE A 259 10.85 1.70 4.85
CA PHE A 259 9.78 2.61 4.48
C PHE A 259 8.39 1.99 4.64
N TRP A 260 8.24 0.83 5.27
CA TRP A 260 6.91 0.24 5.47
C TRP A 260 6.06 1.07 6.45
N GLY A 261 4.77 1.21 6.13
CA GLY A 261 3.81 1.99 6.93
C GLY A 261 3.19 1.20 8.07
N ARG A 262 2.27 1.82 8.81
CA ARG A 262 1.57 1.16 9.94
C ARG A 262 0.07 1.17 9.78
N THR A 263 -0.47 2.08 8.96
CA THR A 263 -1.90 2.30 8.86
C THR A 263 -2.36 2.17 7.42
N PHE A 264 -3.33 1.30 7.19
CA PHE A 264 -3.83 0.96 5.85
C PHE A 264 -5.35 1.00 5.87
N VAL A 265 -5.93 1.48 4.78
CA VAL A 265 -7.36 1.36 4.52
C VAL A 265 -7.50 0.63 3.18
N VAL A 266 -8.24 -0.46 3.22
CA VAL A 266 -8.45 -1.37 2.10
C VAL A 266 -9.94 -1.42 1.82
N TYR A 267 -10.32 -1.41 0.55
CA TYR A 267 -11.68 -1.66 0.10
C TYR A 267 -11.61 -2.61 -1.09
N THR A 268 -12.65 -3.42 -1.26
CA THR A 268 -12.61 -4.48 -2.26
C THR A 268 -12.77 -3.98 -3.68
N SER A 269 -12.22 -4.75 -4.60
CA SER A 269 -12.63 -4.78 -5.99
C SER A 269 -14.02 -5.40 -6.11
N ASN A 270 -14.63 -5.23 -7.28
CA ASN A 270 -15.99 -5.69 -7.57
C ASN A 270 -16.16 -7.24 -7.57
N ALA A 271 -15.15 -8.00 -7.16
CA ALA A 271 -15.12 -9.46 -7.18
C ALA A 271 -14.74 -10.09 -5.83
N GLY A 272 -14.49 -9.28 -4.79
CA GLY A 272 -13.90 -9.73 -3.54
C GLY A 272 -12.39 -10.01 -3.67
N ASP A 273 -11.66 -9.80 -2.57
CA ASP A 273 -10.19 -9.77 -2.59
C ASP A 273 -9.58 -10.52 -1.40
N LEU A 274 -8.39 -11.06 -1.65
CA LEU A 274 -7.50 -11.52 -0.60
C LEU A 274 -6.54 -10.40 -0.20
N ILE A 275 -6.55 -10.06 1.08
CA ILE A 275 -5.68 -9.05 1.68
C ILE A 275 -4.61 -9.75 2.49
N ARG A 276 -3.35 -9.63 2.05
CA ARG A 276 -2.18 -10.20 2.72
C ARG A 276 -1.47 -9.12 3.50
N ILE A 277 -1.30 -9.33 4.80
CA ILE A 277 -0.69 -8.37 5.72
C ILE A 277 0.60 -8.99 6.27
N MET A 278 1.74 -8.37 5.98
CA MET A 278 3.06 -8.90 6.29
C MET A 278 3.79 -8.07 7.34
N ALA A 279 4.51 -8.74 8.25
CA ALA A 279 5.29 -8.11 9.30
C ALA A 279 6.72 -7.75 8.85
N GLY A 280 7.08 -6.46 8.97
CA GLY A 280 8.44 -5.98 8.69
C GLY A 280 9.42 -6.20 9.83
N GLU A 281 8.93 -6.52 11.02
CA GLU A 281 9.68 -6.73 12.26
C GLU A 281 8.94 -7.77 13.12
N PRO A 282 9.60 -8.43 14.10
CA PRO A 282 8.92 -9.42 14.94
C PRO A 282 7.96 -8.75 15.93
N ASN A 283 7.07 -9.56 16.52
CA ASN A 283 6.14 -9.16 17.59
C ASN A 283 5.18 -8.00 17.22
N ILE A 284 4.64 -8.01 16.00
CA ILE A 284 3.67 -7.01 15.57
C ILE A 284 2.26 -7.45 15.97
N THR A 285 1.51 -6.52 16.57
CA THR A 285 0.07 -6.67 16.76
C THR A 285 -0.66 -5.84 15.71
N VAL A 286 -1.53 -6.49 14.94
CA VAL A 286 -2.40 -5.87 13.93
C VAL A 286 -3.81 -5.75 14.50
N TYR A 287 -4.34 -4.54 14.47
CA TYR A 287 -5.71 -4.19 14.84
C TYR A 287 -6.50 -3.89 13.58
N SER A 288 -7.73 -4.40 13.48
CA SER A 288 -8.63 -4.09 12.37
C SER A 288 -9.90 -3.37 12.81
N SER A 289 -10.54 -2.64 11.89
CA SER A 289 -11.80 -1.92 12.14
C SER A 289 -12.98 -2.82 12.54
N ASP A 290 -12.93 -4.13 12.25
CA ASP A 290 -13.90 -5.12 12.74
C ASP A 290 -13.59 -5.64 14.16
N MET A 291 -12.76 -4.92 14.92
CA MET A 291 -12.36 -5.23 16.29
C MET A 291 -11.54 -6.51 16.48
N LYS A 292 -11.10 -7.14 15.39
CA LYS A 292 -10.20 -8.28 15.47
C LYS A 292 -8.78 -7.81 15.72
N THR A 293 -8.03 -8.68 16.39
CA THR A 293 -6.61 -8.51 16.63
C THR A 293 -5.90 -9.74 16.11
N SER A 294 -4.74 -9.56 15.50
CA SER A 294 -3.87 -10.64 15.03
C SER A 294 -2.44 -10.35 15.44
N LYS A 295 -1.67 -11.41 15.72
CA LYS A 295 -0.26 -11.30 16.09
C LYS A 295 0.60 -11.92 14.99
N LEU A 296 1.69 -11.24 14.66
CA LEU A 296 2.73 -11.69 13.75
C LEU A 296 4.02 -11.74 14.57
N GLU A 297 4.50 -12.95 14.84
CA GLU A 297 5.56 -13.19 15.84
C GLU A 297 6.95 -12.93 15.26
N ARG A 298 7.16 -13.21 13.97
CA ARG A 298 8.46 -13.11 13.29
C ARG A 298 8.40 -12.14 12.12
N THR A 299 9.54 -11.54 11.78
CA THR A 299 9.72 -10.81 10.52
C THR A 299 9.45 -11.73 9.33
N GLY A 300 8.59 -11.28 8.42
CA GLY A 300 8.14 -12.05 7.26
C GLY A 300 6.92 -12.93 7.52
N ASP A 301 6.45 -13.05 8.77
CA ASP A 301 5.14 -13.66 9.02
C ASP A 301 4.05 -12.81 8.36
N TYR A 302 2.97 -13.48 7.95
CA TYR A 302 1.84 -12.84 7.32
C TYR A 302 0.51 -13.46 7.75
N ILE A 303 -0.56 -12.72 7.55
CA ILE A 303 -1.93 -13.21 7.64
C ILE A 303 -2.68 -12.83 6.37
N ASP A 304 -3.53 -13.75 5.93
CA ASP A 304 -4.47 -13.50 4.84
C ASP A 304 -5.87 -13.24 5.41
N LYS A 305 -6.55 -12.25 4.85
CA LYS A 305 -7.94 -11.90 5.15
C LYS A 305 -8.70 -11.77 3.85
N TYR A 306 -9.77 -12.55 3.71
CA TYR A 306 -10.68 -12.38 2.60
C TYR A 306 -11.70 -11.28 2.92
N LEU A 307 -11.91 -10.38 1.96
CA LEU A 307 -12.96 -9.38 1.99
C LEU A 307 -13.89 -9.64 0.81
N GLU A 308 -15.20 -9.70 1.07
CA GLU A 308 -16.21 -9.86 0.01
C GLU A 308 -16.41 -8.55 -0.77
N ASP A 309 -17.06 -8.64 -1.93
CA ASP A 309 -17.42 -7.45 -2.70
C ASP A 309 -18.20 -6.43 -1.84
N GLY A 310 -17.86 -5.14 -1.99
CA GLY A 310 -18.38 -4.04 -1.20
C GLY A 310 -17.84 -3.91 0.24
N GLN A 311 -17.01 -4.85 0.72
CA GLN A 311 -16.39 -4.76 2.04
C GLN A 311 -15.16 -3.85 2.06
N PHE A 312 -14.88 -3.32 3.24
CA PHE A 312 -13.67 -2.56 3.52
C PHE A 312 -13.08 -2.94 4.87
N ARG A 313 -11.82 -2.55 5.09
CA ARG A 313 -11.14 -2.72 6.35
C ARG A 313 -10.05 -1.68 6.55
N MET A 314 -10.00 -1.10 7.74
CA MET A 314 -8.82 -0.38 8.21
C MET A 314 -7.97 -1.32 9.04
N TYR A 315 -6.66 -1.31 8.81
CA TYR A 315 -5.66 -2.00 9.60
C TYR A 315 -4.69 -1.01 10.22
N GLN A 316 -4.34 -1.22 11.47
CA GLN A 316 -3.26 -0.51 12.13
C GLN A 316 -2.38 -1.46 12.92
N ALA A 317 -1.07 -1.21 12.92
CA ALA A 317 -0.13 -2.05 13.64
C ALA A 317 0.74 -1.30 14.66
N SER A 318 1.25 -2.07 15.62
CA SER A 318 2.29 -1.62 16.56
C SER A 318 3.67 -1.42 15.92
N GLY A 319 3.86 -1.96 14.72
CA GLY A 319 5.12 -1.93 13.95
C GLY A 319 4.87 -1.81 12.45
N ARG A 320 5.94 -1.85 11.67
CA ARG A 320 5.92 -1.70 10.20
C ARG A 320 5.28 -2.89 9.50
N LEU A 321 4.31 -2.62 8.63
CA LEU A 321 3.60 -3.59 7.79
C LEU A 321 3.74 -3.26 6.30
N GLN A 322 3.58 -4.28 5.47
CA GLN A 322 3.20 -4.15 4.07
C GLN A 322 1.89 -4.89 3.84
N VAL A 323 1.01 -4.32 3.03
CA VAL A 323 -0.28 -4.90 2.70
C VAL A 323 -0.38 -5.05 1.19
N MET A 324 -0.71 -6.26 0.74
CA MET A 324 -0.99 -6.58 -0.66
C MET A 324 -2.46 -6.95 -0.82
N GLN A 325 -3.03 -6.57 -1.95
CA GLN A 325 -4.39 -6.91 -2.34
C GLN A 325 -4.33 -7.74 -3.62
N TYR A 326 -4.97 -8.91 -3.59
CA TYR A 326 -5.05 -9.82 -4.72
C TYR A 326 -6.50 -10.08 -5.07
N THR A 327 -6.85 -9.87 -6.33
CA THR A 327 -8.16 -10.23 -6.88
C THR A 327 -7.99 -11.43 -7.79
N PRO A 328 -8.85 -12.45 -7.71
CA PRO A 328 -8.71 -13.63 -8.55
C PRO A 328 -9.27 -13.47 -9.96
N ARG A 329 -10.32 -12.66 -10.16
CA ARG A 329 -11.04 -12.58 -11.44
C ARG A 329 -11.65 -11.20 -11.72
N PRO A 330 -11.25 -10.55 -12.84
CA PRO A 330 -9.98 -10.76 -13.53
C PRO A 330 -8.80 -10.52 -12.56
N PRO A 331 -7.68 -11.24 -12.73
CA PRO A 331 -6.62 -11.21 -11.75
C PRO A 331 -5.88 -9.88 -11.74
N PHE A 332 -5.64 -9.33 -10.55
CA PHE A 332 -4.67 -8.26 -10.36
C PHE A 332 -3.99 -8.38 -8.99
N MET A 333 -2.82 -7.74 -8.88
CA MET A 333 -2.08 -7.53 -7.64
C MET A 333 -1.94 -6.03 -7.44
N LEU A 334 -2.10 -5.59 -6.20
CA LEU A 334 -1.90 -4.20 -5.81
C LEU A 334 -1.09 -4.12 -4.52
N LEU A 335 -0.03 -3.31 -4.56
CA LEU A 335 0.63 -2.84 -3.35
C LEU A 335 -0.22 -1.75 -2.68
N VAL A 336 -0.87 -2.06 -1.56
CA VAL A 336 -1.72 -1.08 -0.86
C VAL A 336 -0.84 0.01 -0.25
N THR A 337 -1.09 1.26 -0.63
CA THR A 337 -0.35 2.40 -0.11
C THR A 337 -0.78 2.68 1.34
N PRO A 338 0.15 2.69 2.32
CA PRO A 338 -0.18 3.12 3.67
C PRO A 338 -0.52 4.61 3.70
N LEU A 339 -1.30 5.03 4.70
CA LEU A 339 -1.68 6.43 4.87
C LEU A 339 -0.44 7.33 4.95
N GLU A 340 0.64 6.82 5.57
CA GLU A 340 1.92 7.51 5.75
C GLU A 340 2.55 7.98 4.43
N HIS A 341 2.15 7.40 3.31
CA HIS A 341 2.68 7.73 1.98
C HIS A 341 1.68 8.44 1.07
N TYR A 342 0.58 8.97 1.61
CA TYR A 342 -0.39 9.69 0.79
C TYR A 342 0.19 11.02 0.28
N GLY A 343 0.01 11.25 -1.02
CA GLY A 343 0.47 12.44 -1.73
C GLY A 343 -0.61 13.52 -1.85
N SER A 344 -0.20 14.73 -2.24
CA SER A 344 -1.10 15.85 -2.57
C SER A 344 -1.32 16.03 -4.07
N SER A 345 -0.51 15.35 -4.90
CA SER A 345 -0.60 15.43 -6.36
C SER A 345 -0.11 14.12 -6.99
N ALA A 346 -0.74 13.73 -8.10
CA ALA A 346 -0.34 12.58 -8.90
C ALA A 346 -0.66 12.82 -10.38
N GLN A 347 0.15 12.28 -11.29
CA GLN A 347 -0.19 12.19 -12.70
C GLN A 347 -0.07 10.74 -13.15
N VAL A 348 -1.21 10.11 -13.45
CA VAL A 348 -1.34 8.66 -13.54
C VAL A 348 -1.87 8.23 -14.91
N PRO A 349 -1.40 7.12 -15.48
CA PRO A 349 -1.92 6.59 -16.73
C PRO A 349 -3.11 5.66 -16.51
N THR A 350 -4.13 5.78 -17.35
CA THR A 350 -5.06 4.70 -17.67
C THR A 350 -4.65 4.12 -19.01
N VAL A 351 -4.48 2.80 -19.07
CA VAL A 351 -3.91 2.12 -20.24
C VAL A 351 -5.00 1.48 -21.07
N MET A 352 -4.81 1.41 -22.39
CA MET A 352 -5.69 0.66 -23.28
C MET A 352 -5.34 -0.82 -23.21
N ILE A 353 -6.33 -1.68 -22.97
CA ILE A 353 -6.16 -3.13 -23.06
C ILE A 353 -6.45 -3.49 -24.51
N GLU A 354 -5.39 -3.77 -25.29
CA GLU A 354 -5.46 -3.87 -26.75
C GLU A 354 -6.37 -5.01 -27.27
N THR A 355 -6.68 -6.00 -26.43
CA THR A 355 -7.42 -7.20 -26.82
C THR A 355 -8.63 -7.41 -25.91
N GLY A 356 -9.80 -6.94 -26.36
CA GLY A 356 -11.06 -7.14 -25.65
C GLY A 356 -12.21 -6.44 -26.38
N SER A 357 -13.42 -6.99 -26.24
CA SER A 357 -14.64 -6.30 -26.68
C SER A 357 -15.13 -5.27 -25.65
N PHE A 358 -14.57 -5.33 -24.46
CA PHE A 358 -14.95 -4.58 -23.28
C PHE A 358 -13.70 -4.07 -22.56
N GLN A 359 -13.75 -2.80 -22.17
CA GLN A 359 -12.74 -2.19 -21.33
C GLN A 359 -13.40 -1.19 -20.38
N GLU A 360 -13.02 -1.30 -19.11
CA GLU A 360 -13.30 -0.29 -18.09
C GLU A 360 -11.99 0.19 -17.50
N ASN A 361 -11.81 1.50 -17.40
CA ASN A 361 -10.74 2.12 -16.64
C ASN A 361 -11.36 2.95 -15.51
N SER A 362 -10.64 3.07 -14.41
CA SER A 362 -11.07 3.87 -13.27
C SER A 362 -9.89 4.42 -12.50
N ILE A 363 -10.07 5.60 -11.93
CA ILE A 363 -9.20 6.15 -10.91
C ILE A 363 -9.93 5.99 -9.60
N ARG A 364 -9.37 5.21 -8.70
CA ARG A 364 -9.98 4.97 -7.40
C ARG A 364 -9.18 5.70 -6.33
N LEU A 365 -9.86 6.61 -5.62
CA LEU A 365 -9.26 7.53 -4.67
C LEU A 365 -9.76 7.25 -3.27
N LEU A 366 -8.89 7.51 -2.30
CA LEU A 366 -9.17 7.41 -0.89
C LEU A 366 -8.59 8.63 -0.17
N THR A 367 -9.39 9.28 0.66
CA THR A 367 -8.95 10.43 1.47
C THR A 367 -9.76 10.53 2.77
N GLU A 368 -9.30 11.35 3.71
CA GLU A 368 -10.07 11.65 4.92
C GLU A 368 -11.41 12.33 4.56
N THR A 369 -12.47 12.07 5.30
CA THR A 369 -13.82 12.60 5.04
C THR A 369 -13.84 14.11 4.81
N CYS A 370 -13.03 14.86 5.56
CA CYS A 370 -12.93 16.32 5.47
C CYS A 370 -12.27 16.83 4.18
N ASN A 371 -11.52 15.97 3.49
CA ASN A 371 -10.72 16.32 2.33
C ASN A 371 -11.43 16.04 1.00
N THR A 372 -12.60 15.41 1.02
CA THR A 372 -13.38 15.01 -0.16
C THR A 372 -13.67 16.15 -1.14
N ASN A 373 -13.90 17.37 -0.65
CA ASN A 373 -14.18 18.55 -1.48
C ASN A 373 -12.91 19.22 -2.05
N SER A 374 -11.73 18.78 -1.60
CA SER A 374 -10.45 19.41 -1.93
C SER A 374 -9.72 18.73 -3.08
N ILE A 375 -10.27 17.66 -3.65
CA ILE A 375 -9.63 16.86 -4.70
C ILE A 375 -10.21 17.20 -6.07
N THR A 376 -9.33 17.40 -7.03
CA THR A 376 -9.65 17.62 -8.45
C THR A 376 -9.00 16.56 -9.32
N ILE A 377 -9.67 16.17 -10.40
CA ILE A 377 -9.14 15.32 -11.48
C ILE A 377 -9.24 16.13 -12.76
N ASN A 378 -8.11 16.31 -13.46
CA ASN A 378 -8.02 17.15 -14.66
C ASN A 378 -8.61 18.56 -14.45
N SER A 379 -8.37 19.13 -13.26
CA SER A 379 -8.91 20.43 -12.81
C SER A 379 -10.42 20.46 -12.54
N THR A 380 -11.12 19.33 -12.66
CA THR A 380 -12.54 19.20 -12.31
C THR A 380 -12.69 18.65 -10.89
N GLY A 381 -13.46 19.33 -10.04
CA GLY A 381 -13.72 18.87 -8.67
C GLY A 381 -14.52 17.56 -8.64
N VAL A 382 -14.20 16.67 -7.71
CA VAL A 382 -14.97 15.44 -7.50
C VAL A 382 -16.22 15.78 -6.67
N SER A 383 -17.40 15.44 -7.20
CA SER A 383 -18.68 15.70 -6.52
C SER A 383 -18.74 14.99 -5.16
N ARG A 384 -19.16 15.70 -4.10
CA ARG A 384 -19.36 15.13 -2.76
C ARG A 384 -20.26 13.90 -2.76
N LYS A 385 -21.27 13.84 -3.65
CA LYS A 385 -22.21 12.72 -3.73
C LYS A 385 -21.60 11.44 -4.31
N SER A 386 -20.45 11.54 -4.98
CA SER A 386 -19.74 10.39 -5.54
C SER A 386 -18.86 9.69 -4.51
N TRP A 387 -18.56 10.37 -3.38
CA TRP A 387 -17.77 9.79 -2.31
C TRP A 387 -18.62 8.92 -1.40
N GLU A 388 -18.16 7.70 -1.19
CA GLU A 388 -18.76 6.75 -0.28
C GLU A 388 -17.96 6.69 1.02
N LYS A 389 -18.66 6.64 2.15
CA LYS A 389 -18.04 6.55 3.48
C LYS A 389 -17.62 5.11 3.76
N LEU A 390 -16.39 4.93 4.27
CA LEU A 390 -15.91 3.63 4.73
C LEU A 390 -16.25 3.45 6.21
N GLY A 391 -17.53 3.20 6.50
CA GLY A 391 -18.07 3.07 7.85
C GLY A 391 -17.68 4.25 8.75
N THR A 392 -17.10 3.96 9.91
CA THR A 392 -16.62 4.98 10.89
C THR A 392 -15.12 5.24 10.82
N THR A 393 -14.43 4.77 9.78
CA THR A 393 -12.97 4.90 9.69
C THR A 393 -12.50 6.36 9.59
N GLY A 394 -13.39 7.29 9.24
CA GLY A 394 -13.06 8.69 8.94
C GLY A 394 -12.48 8.88 7.54
N PHE A 395 -12.58 7.85 6.69
CA PHE A 395 -12.16 7.87 5.30
C PHE A 395 -13.33 7.70 4.35
N ASN A 396 -13.21 8.34 3.19
CA ASN A 396 -14.11 8.19 2.07
C ASN A 396 -13.34 7.69 0.86
N TYR A 397 -13.99 6.86 0.07
CA TYR A 397 -13.48 6.39 -1.20
C TYR A 397 -14.38 6.83 -2.36
N VAL A 398 -13.82 6.87 -3.56
CA VAL A 398 -14.58 7.10 -4.79
C VAL A 398 -13.92 6.34 -5.94
N SER A 399 -14.73 5.78 -6.82
CA SER A 399 -14.29 5.20 -8.09
C SER A 399 -14.77 6.08 -9.23
N ILE A 400 -13.83 6.73 -9.93
CA ILE A 400 -14.11 7.59 -11.07
C ILE A 400 -13.87 6.79 -12.34
N ASN A 401 -14.95 6.46 -13.05
CA ASN A 401 -14.87 5.80 -14.35
C ASN A 401 -14.14 6.69 -15.37
N VAL A 402 -13.20 6.11 -16.09
CA VAL A 402 -12.50 6.70 -17.22
C VAL A 402 -12.94 5.94 -18.48
N PRO A 403 -13.82 6.53 -19.30
CA PRO A 403 -14.25 5.92 -20.55
C PRO A 403 -13.06 5.60 -21.47
N PRO A 404 -13.13 4.53 -22.29
CA PRO A 404 -12.02 4.14 -23.18
C PRO A 404 -11.51 5.26 -24.10
N ASN A 405 -12.42 6.11 -24.61
CA ASN A 405 -12.08 7.28 -25.46
C ASN A 405 -11.40 8.43 -24.71
N ASN A 406 -11.29 8.33 -23.38
CA ASN A 406 -10.61 9.28 -22.51
C ASN A 406 -9.45 8.61 -21.75
N SER A 407 -8.99 7.43 -22.21
CA SER A 407 -7.81 6.77 -21.64
C SER A 407 -6.55 7.60 -21.91
N GLY A 408 -5.58 7.52 -21.00
CA GLY A 408 -4.35 8.30 -21.04
C GLY A 408 -3.99 8.84 -19.67
N PHE A 409 -3.34 10.00 -19.64
CA PHE A 409 -2.85 10.57 -18.39
C PHE A 409 -3.88 11.46 -17.71
N HIS A 410 -4.02 11.28 -16.41
CA HIS A 410 -4.91 12.08 -15.57
C HIS A 410 -4.14 12.74 -14.44
N THR A 411 -4.40 14.02 -14.23
CA THR A 411 -3.77 14.80 -13.16
C THR A 411 -4.71 14.91 -11.99
N ILE A 412 -4.28 14.43 -10.82
CA ILE A 412 -5.04 14.51 -9.57
C ILE A 412 -4.31 15.51 -8.66
N LYS A 413 -5.04 16.47 -8.10
CA LYS A 413 -4.48 17.50 -7.20
C LYS A 413 -5.40 17.78 -6.04
N THR A 414 -4.80 18.05 -4.90
CA THR A 414 -5.49 18.62 -3.75
C THR A 414 -5.42 20.15 -3.74
N ALA A 415 -6.26 20.78 -2.92
CA ALA A 415 -6.29 22.23 -2.75
C ALA A 415 -4.97 22.81 -2.21
N ASN A 416 -4.24 22.03 -1.40
CA ASN A 416 -2.92 22.37 -0.87
C ASN A 416 -2.21 21.10 -0.35
N ASP A 417 -0.91 21.21 -0.07
CA ASP A 417 -0.10 20.07 0.34
C ASP A 417 -0.46 19.48 1.70
N ALA A 418 -1.23 20.14 2.56
CA ALA A 418 -1.69 19.55 3.83
C ALA A 418 -2.80 18.51 3.61
N VAL A 419 -3.51 18.59 2.48
CA VAL A 419 -4.53 17.61 2.10
C VAL A 419 -3.89 16.53 1.26
N THR A 420 -4.20 15.27 1.59
CA THR A 420 -3.57 14.10 0.98
C THR A 420 -4.60 13.09 0.50
N PHE A 421 -4.22 12.29 -0.50
CA PHE A 421 -4.99 11.14 -0.95
C PHE A 421 -4.05 9.96 -1.23
N GLY A 422 -4.62 8.77 -1.13
CA GLY A 422 -4.09 7.54 -1.70
C GLY A 422 -5.04 6.99 -2.73
N GLY A 423 -4.74 5.78 -3.20
CA GLY A 423 -5.58 5.05 -4.14
C GLY A 423 -4.76 4.37 -5.22
N TYR A 424 -5.45 3.92 -6.25
CA TYR A 424 -4.83 3.23 -7.38
C TYR A 424 -5.59 3.50 -8.68
N VAL A 425 -4.88 3.42 -9.80
CA VAL A 425 -5.53 3.24 -11.11
C VAL A 425 -5.91 1.78 -11.25
N TYR A 426 -7.07 1.52 -11.84
CA TYR A 426 -7.56 0.18 -12.09
C TYR A 426 -8.20 0.14 -13.47
N GLY A 427 -7.90 -0.89 -14.26
CA GLY A 427 -8.69 -1.19 -15.44
C GLY A 427 -8.84 -2.68 -15.65
N LYS A 428 -9.93 -3.05 -16.30
CA LYS A 428 -10.25 -4.44 -16.62
C LYS A 428 -10.80 -4.61 -18.02
N GLY A 429 -10.54 -5.79 -18.56
CA GLY A 429 -11.21 -6.33 -19.74
C GLY A 429 -11.91 -7.65 -19.39
N ASP A 430 -12.23 -8.45 -20.40
CA ASP A 430 -13.00 -9.70 -20.23
C ASP A 430 -12.29 -10.74 -19.34
N LEU A 431 -10.96 -10.86 -19.48
CA LEU A 431 -10.10 -11.82 -18.75
C LEU A 431 -8.89 -11.13 -18.07
N THR A 432 -8.84 -9.82 -18.28
CA THR A 432 -7.86 -8.79 -17.98
C THR A 432 -8.02 -7.92 -16.74
N ALA A 433 -7.00 -7.70 -15.92
CA ALA A 433 -6.95 -6.48 -15.13
C ALA A 433 -5.52 -5.94 -14.94
N TYR A 434 -5.45 -4.65 -14.69
CA TYR A 434 -4.27 -3.97 -14.19
C TYR A 434 -4.65 -3.11 -12.98
N ALA A 435 -3.72 -2.98 -12.05
CA ALA A 435 -3.82 -2.02 -10.97
C ALA A 435 -2.42 -1.47 -10.67
N ALA A 436 -2.33 -0.20 -10.29
CA ALA A 436 -1.08 0.38 -9.80
C ALA A 436 -1.36 1.52 -8.81
N PRO A 437 -0.56 1.67 -7.73
CA PRO A 437 -0.68 2.81 -6.81
C PRO A 437 -0.57 4.15 -7.55
N LEU A 438 -1.37 5.15 -7.17
CA LEU A 438 -1.36 6.46 -7.84
C LEU A 438 -0.06 7.22 -7.60
N VAL A 439 0.31 7.34 -6.33
CA VAL A 439 1.51 8.04 -5.87
C VAL A 439 1.89 7.46 -4.51
N ILE A 440 3.18 7.30 -4.30
CA ILE A 440 3.76 7.03 -2.99
C ILE A 440 4.61 8.25 -2.70
N ASP A 441 4.31 8.96 -1.62
CA ASP A 441 5.01 10.18 -1.22
C ASP A 441 5.14 10.25 0.31
N GLY A 442 6.25 9.72 0.83
CA GLY A 442 6.49 9.46 2.24
C GLY A 442 7.05 10.63 3.04
N VAL A 443 6.54 11.86 2.85
CA VAL A 443 7.09 13.06 3.51
C VAL A 443 6.51 13.28 4.92
N ARG A 444 5.53 12.49 5.35
CA ARG A 444 4.76 12.80 6.56
C ARG A 444 4.93 11.76 7.67
N PRO A 445 5.44 12.17 8.85
CA PRO A 445 5.15 11.44 10.07
C PRO A 445 3.65 11.55 10.30
N ILE A 446 2.89 10.50 9.98
CA ILE A 446 1.57 10.38 10.58
C ILE A 446 1.82 10.05 12.04
N GLU A 447 1.25 10.87 12.92
CA GLU A 447 1.24 10.59 14.34
C GLU A 447 0.86 9.11 14.53
N THR A 448 1.80 8.33 15.04
CA THR A 448 1.51 6.97 15.48
C THR A 448 0.47 7.06 16.56
N PHE A 449 -0.77 6.77 16.17
CA PHE A 449 -1.88 6.80 17.07
C PHE A 449 -1.83 5.57 17.97
N TYR A 450 -1.35 5.74 19.19
CA TYR A 450 -1.41 4.70 20.20
C TYR A 450 -2.83 4.61 20.78
N TRP A 451 -3.42 3.42 20.71
CA TRP A 451 -4.74 3.12 21.28
C TRP A 451 -4.60 2.90 22.78
N ALA A 452 -5.23 3.74 23.60
CA ALA A 452 -5.21 3.64 25.06
C ALA A 452 -6.60 3.25 25.60
N THR A 453 -6.62 2.43 26.65
CA THR A 453 -7.84 1.98 27.33
C THR A 453 -8.42 3.11 28.20
N PRO A 454 -9.73 3.11 28.54
CA PRO A 454 -10.31 4.04 29.51
C PRO A 454 -9.61 3.99 30.89
N ASP A 455 -9.19 2.79 31.32
CA ASP A 455 -8.43 2.59 32.55
C ASP A 455 -6.99 3.08 32.41
N ALA A 456 -6.36 2.97 31.23
CA ALA A 456 -5.04 3.54 30.96
C ALA A 456 -5.06 5.08 30.89
N ILE A 457 -6.17 5.68 30.46
CA ILE A 457 -6.38 7.13 30.50
C ILE A 457 -6.60 7.61 31.95
N ALA A 458 -7.27 6.81 32.80
CA ALA A 458 -7.37 7.08 34.22
C ALA A 458 -6.05 6.81 34.99
N MET A 459 -5.31 5.76 34.61
CA MET A 459 -4.03 5.34 35.22
C MET A 459 -2.83 6.19 34.77
N HIS A 460 -2.88 6.85 33.61
CA HIS A 460 -1.86 7.83 33.23
C HIS A 460 -2.03 9.16 33.98
N GLU A 461 -3.25 9.46 34.43
CA GLU A 461 -3.52 10.57 35.36
C GLU A 461 -3.29 10.19 36.83
N ALA A 462 -3.30 8.90 37.16
CA ALA A 462 -3.07 8.38 38.50
C ALA A 462 -2.16 7.14 38.43
N ASN A 463 -0.84 7.33 38.62
CA ASN A 463 0.12 6.24 38.82
C ASN A 463 -0.51 5.12 39.66
N LEU A 464 -0.67 3.89 39.12
CA LEU A 464 -0.65 2.61 39.83
C LEU A 464 -0.96 1.44 38.87
N VAL A 465 -0.30 0.30 39.11
CA VAL A 465 -0.26 -0.97 38.36
C VAL A 465 -1.43 -1.89 38.75
N PHE A 466 -1.98 -2.73 37.84
CA PHE A 466 -2.19 -4.18 38.05
C PHE A 466 -2.70 -4.90 36.77
N LYS A 467 -2.11 -6.08 36.54
CA LYS A 467 -2.32 -7.03 35.43
C LYS A 467 -3.61 -7.86 35.62
N ASP A 468 -4.12 -8.36 34.49
CA ASP A 468 -5.04 -9.50 34.34
C ASP A 468 -6.56 -9.27 34.42
N ARG A 469 -7.12 -8.68 33.36
CA ARG A 469 -8.35 -9.12 32.63
C ARG A 469 -8.64 -8.14 31.47
N ILE A 470 -8.28 -8.54 30.26
CA ILE A 470 -8.41 -7.72 29.04
C ILE A 470 -9.78 -7.98 28.41
N ILE A 471 -10.69 -7.00 28.46
CA ILE A 471 -11.89 -6.94 27.62
C ILE A 471 -11.72 -5.79 26.61
N GLN A 472 -12.07 -6.08 25.37
CA GLN A 472 -11.80 -5.33 24.13
C GLN A 472 -12.30 -3.87 24.15
N GLN A 473 -11.51 -2.93 23.60
CA GLN A 473 -11.64 -1.48 23.77
C GLN A 473 -12.18 -0.75 22.52
N SER A 474 -13.11 0.21 22.71
CA SER A 474 -13.91 0.85 21.62
C SER A 474 -13.76 2.38 21.44
N TRP A 475 -12.86 3.09 22.14
CA TRP A 475 -12.76 4.57 22.11
C TRP A 475 -11.31 5.10 22.15
N LYS A 476 -11.01 6.21 21.47
CA LYS A 476 -9.67 6.85 21.41
C LYS A 476 -9.72 8.37 21.54
N LEU A 477 -8.79 8.98 22.29
CA LEU A 477 -8.64 10.45 22.34
C LEU A 477 -8.20 10.99 20.96
N LYS A 478 -8.96 11.92 20.41
CA LYS A 478 -8.70 12.59 19.13
C LYS A 478 -8.23 14.04 19.32
N GLU A 479 -8.87 14.79 20.22
CA GLU A 479 -8.59 16.22 20.42
C GLU A 479 -8.61 16.58 21.91
N LYS A 480 -7.82 17.60 22.27
CA LYS A 480 -7.72 18.11 23.64
C LYS A 480 -7.79 19.63 23.64
N ASP A 481 -8.46 20.19 24.64
CA ASP A 481 -8.56 21.61 24.93
C ASP A 481 -9.19 22.44 23.79
N VAL A 482 -9.97 21.78 22.92
CA VAL A 482 -10.71 22.39 21.82
C VAL A 482 -12.12 21.81 21.73
N LEU A 483 -13.05 22.62 21.22
CA LEU A 483 -14.42 22.19 20.96
C LEU A 483 -14.83 22.61 19.53
N PRO A 484 -15.46 21.71 18.76
CA PRO A 484 -15.93 22.03 17.43
C PRO A 484 -17.05 23.07 17.49
N THR A 485 -17.08 23.97 16.51
CA THR A 485 -18.11 25.01 16.38
C THR A 485 -19.47 24.45 15.95
N GLN A 486 -19.52 23.22 15.44
CA GLN A 486 -20.78 22.57 15.09
C GLN A 486 -21.61 22.26 16.33
N LYS A 487 -22.93 22.33 16.16
CA LYS A 487 -23.87 21.90 17.20
C LYS A 487 -23.73 20.38 17.40
N PRO A 488 -23.62 19.88 18.64
CA PRO A 488 -23.59 18.45 18.87
C PRO A 488 -24.92 17.79 18.50
N ILE A 489 -24.86 16.53 18.06
CA ILE A 489 -26.02 15.64 17.89
C ILE A 489 -26.81 15.62 19.21
N ASN A 490 -26.09 15.48 20.32
CA ASN A 490 -26.68 15.45 21.64
C ASN A 490 -25.76 16.13 22.68
N HIS A 491 -26.36 16.78 23.67
CA HIS A 491 -25.66 17.50 24.73
C HIS A 491 -26.32 17.21 26.07
N LEU A 492 -25.61 16.49 26.94
CA LEU A 492 -26.17 15.89 28.15
C LEU A 492 -25.21 16.04 29.32
N ASN A 493 -25.74 16.18 30.53
CA ASN A 493 -24.98 15.98 31.76
C ASN A 493 -25.08 14.50 32.17
N VAL A 494 -23.94 13.83 32.29
CA VAL A 494 -23.85 12.42 32.68
C VAL A 494 -22.99 12.26 33.93
N PHE A 495 -23.17 11.17 34.64
CA PHE A 495 -22.45 10.90 35.90
C PHE A 495 -21.13 10.15 35.69
N SER A 496 -20.83 9.67 34.47
CA SER A 496 -19.54 9.04 34.14
C SER A 496 -19.22 9.09 32.65
N ILE A 497 -17.93 8.96 32.31
CA ILE A 497 -17.43 8.91 30.92
C ILE A 497 -18.02 7.69 30.19
N SER A 498 -18.13 6.56 30.87
CA SER A 498 -18.67 5.31 30.31
C SER A 498 -20.12 5.47 29.83
N VAL A 499 -20.92 6.29 30.51
CA VAL A 499 -22.29 6.62 30.08
C VAL A 499 -22.28 7.45 28.80
N CYS A 500 -21.41 8.46 28.70
CA CYS A 500 -21.27 9.27 27.49
C CYS A 500 -20.92 8.40 26.27
N PHE A 501 -19.96 7.49 26.44
CA PHE A 501 -19.54 6.56 25.40
C PHE A 501 -20.64 5.57 25.03
N SER A 502 -21.37 5.02 26.02
CA SER A 502 -22.52 4.14 25.78
C SER A 502 -23.63 4.83 24.97
N LEU A 503 -23.89 6.10 25.25
CA LEU A 503 -24.88 6.89 24.51
C LEU A 503 -24.47 7.08 23.04
N CYS A 504 -23.20 7.41 22.79
CA CYS A 504 -22.70 7.54 21.43
C CYS A 504 -22.70 6.21 20.68
N SER A 505 -22.32 5.09 21.32
CA SER A 505 -22.36 3.77 20.69
C SER A 505 -23.78 3.30 20.31
N LYS A 506 -24.83 3.86 20.93
CA LYS A 506 -26.23 3.57 20.61
C LYS A 506 -26.80 4.48 19.51
N ASP A 507 -26.17 5.62 19.26
CA ASP A 507 -26.59 6.58 18.23
C ASP A 507 -25.87 6.27 16.92
N ARG A 508 -26.65 5.97 15.87
CA ARG A 508 -26.11 5.56 14.55
C ARG A 508 -25.28 6.64 13.86
N ASN A 509 -25.50 7.91 14.21
CA ASN A 509 -24.81 9.04 13.62
C ASN A 509 -23.61 9.46 14.46
N CYS A 510 -23.45 8.93 15.66
CA CYS A 510 -22.43 9.38 16.59
C CYS A 510 -21.11 8.65 16.36
N VAL A 511 -20.07 9.43 16.09
CA VAL A 511 -18.69 8.96 15.87
C VAL A 511 -17.75 9.52 16.93
N PHE A 512 -18.03 10.72 17.44
CA PHE A 512 -17.20 11.37 18.44
C PHE A 512 -17.99 11.71 19.72
N ALA A 513 -17.34 11.57 20.86
CA ALA A 513 -17.86 11.93 22.17
C ALA A 513 -16.86 12.88 22.85
N SER A 514 -17.28 14.12 23.07
CA SER A 514 -16.50 15.11 23.81
C SER A 514 -16.97 15.20 25.25
N ILE A 515 -16.01 15.15 26.17
CA ILE A 515 -16.22 15.18 27.60
C ILE A 515 -15.56 16.41 28.23
N GLU A 516 -16.22 16.99 29.21
CA GLU A 516 -15.72 18.09 30.02
C GLU A 516 -16.10 17.79 31.48
N LYS A 517 -15.10 17.62 32.35
CA LYS A 517 -15.34 17.38 33.79
C LYS A 517 -15.73 18.70 34.45
N GLN A 518 -16.86 18.73 35.14
CA GLN A 518 -17.24 19.89 35.95
C GLN A 518 -16.74 19.75 37.40
N ALA A 519 -16.81 20.83 38.17
CA ALA A 519 -16.46 20.82 39.59
C ALA A 519 -17.38 19.91 40.44
N THR A 520 -18.64 19.75 40.01
CA THR A 520 -19.56 18.71 40.51
C THR A 520 -19.18 17.35 39.93
N ARG A 521 -19.52 16.22 40.55
CA ARG A 521 -19.30 14.86 39.99
C ARG A 521 -19.94 14.60 38.60
N ASN A 522 -20.57 15.60 37.98
CA ASN A 522 -21.16 15.56 36.66
C ASN A 522 -20.13 15.84 35.55
N ILE A 523 -20.36 15.25 34.39
CA ILE A 523 -19.57 15.38 33.17
C ILE A 523 -20.49 15.91 32.07
N VAL A 524 -20.06 16.97 31.39
CA VAL A 524 -20.76 17.41 30.17
C VAL A 524 -20.34 16.50 29.03
N CYS A 525 -21.31 15.81 28.45
CA CYS A 525 -21.15 14.93 27.30
C CYS A 525 -21.73 15.59 26.05
N ARG A 526 -20.92 15.70 25.00
CA ARG A 526 -21.32 16.23 23.68
C ARG A 526 -21.03 15.18 22.62
N LEU A 527 -22.05 14.81 21.86
CA LEU A 527 -21.99 13.77 20.85
C LEU A 527 -21.90 14.41 19.45
N PHE A 528 -21.04 13.91 18.59
CA PHE A 528 -20.84 14.46 17.25
C PHE A 528 -20.71 13.36 16.19
N ASP A 529 -21.05 13.72 14.96
CA ASP A 529 -20.93 12.86 13.78
C ASP A 529 -19.52 12.92 13.17
N ASP A 530 -19.34 12.20 12.07
CA ASP A 530 -18.09 12.14 11.32
C ASP A 530 -17.70 13.45 10.63
N SER A 531 -18.57 14.46 10.62
CA SER A 531 -18.25 15.80 10.10
C SER A 531 -17.54 16.69 11.12
N MET A 532 -17.52 16.30 12.39
CA MET A 532 -16.88 17.02 13.49
C MET A 532 -15.43 17.45 13.23
N PRO A 533 -14.55 16.59 12.67
CA PRO A 533 -13.16 16.99 12.44
C PRO A 533 -13.04 18.09 11.38
N CYS A 534 -14.08 18.29 10.56
CA CYS A 534 -14.07 19.15 9.38
C CYS A 534 -14.51 20.58 9.67
N VAL A 535 -15.04 20.86 10.87
CA VAL A 535 -15.51 22.19 11.25
C VAL A 535 -14.45 22.97 12.03
N PRO A 536 -14.48 24.32 11.98
CA PRO A 536 -13.61 25.13 12.81
C PRO A 536 -13.77 24.79 14.29
N LYS A 537 -12.69 24.94 15.05
CA LYS A 537 -12.64 24.64 16.48
C LYS A 537 -12.34 25.91 17.26
N THR A 538 -12.85 25.95 18.48
CA THR A 538 -12.58 27.03 19.43
C THR A 538 -11.82 26.48 20.62
N SER A 539 -10.95 27.31 21.22
CA SER A 539 -10.24 26.94 22.44
C SER A 539 -11.24 26.64 23.56
N ALA A 540 -11.14 25.45 24.14
CA ALA A 540 -12.01 24.99 25.22
C ALA A 540 -11.18 24.17 26.23
N PRO A 541 -10.40 24.83 27.11
CA PRO A 541 -9.53 24.15 28.05
C PRO A 541 -10.29 23.15 28.94
N GLY A 542 -9.73 21.95 29.12
CA GLY A 542 -10.34 20.88 29.92
C GLY A 542 -11.29 19.96 29.15
N VAL A 543 -11.60 20.29 27.89
CA VAL A 543 -12.39 19.43 27.00
C VAL A 543 -11.51 18.35 26.38
N ARG A 544 -12.03 17.12 26.29
CA ARG A 544 -11.39 16.01 25.59
C ARG A 544 -12.37 15.34 24.65
N THR A 545 -12.01 15.22 23.38
CA THR A 545 -12.86 14.57 22.37
C THR A 545 -12.31 13.20 22.02
N TYR A 546 -13.17 12.19 22.10
CA TYR A 546 -12.86 10.80 21.78
C TYR A 546 -13.60 10.36 20.52
N VAL A 547 -13.03 9.42 19.76
CA VAL A 547 -13.62 8.78 18.58
C VAL A 547 -13.95 7.32 18.86
N SER A 548 -15.11 6.84 18.38
CA SER A 548 -15.57 5.46 18.49
C SER A 548 -14.83 4.54 17.51
N ARG A 549 -14.62 3.28 17.90
CA ARG A 549 -14.00 2.20 17.09
C ARG A 549 -15.02 1.39 16.28
N ILE A 550 -16.33 1.56 16.54
CA ILE A 550 -17.43 0.81 15.89
C ILE A 550 -18.69 1.67 15.82
N PRO A 551 -19.48 1.61 14.74
CA PRO A 551 -20.92 1.80 14.81
C PRO A 551 -21.59 0.42 15.01
N PHE A 552 -22.38 0.27 16.07
CA PHE A 552 -22.98 -1.01 16.51
C PHE A 552 -23.81 -1.75 15.43
N TRP A 553 -24.09 -1.12 14.28
CA TRP A 553 -24.92 -1.68 13.22
C TRP A 553 -24.18 -2.64 12.25
N GLU A 554 -22.85 -2.60 12.14
CA GLU A 554 -22.11 -3.55 11.27
C GLU A 554 -22.02 -4.98 11.86
N GLN A 555 -22.22 -5.14 13.17
CA GLN A 555 -22.34 -6.48 13.77
C GLN A 555 -23.62 -7.21 13.35
N VAL A 556 -24.70 -6.47 13.03
CA VAL A 556 -26.01 -7.08 12.75
C VAL A 556 -26.10 -7.63 11.32
N GLN A 557 -25.33 -7.09 10.36
CA GLN A 557 -25.33 -7.62 8.99
C GLN A 557 -24.41 -8.83 8.80
N SER A 558 -23.36 -8.98 9.61
CA SER A 558 -22.43 -10.13 9.50
C SER A 558 -22.89 -11.38 10.27
N SER A 559 -23.85 -11.26 11.18
CA SER A 559 -24.48 -12.40 11.84
C SER A 559 -25.96 -12.44 11.50
N GLY A 560 -26.37 -13.32 10.58
CA GLY A 560 -27.78 -13.57 10.23
C GLY A 560 -28.62 -14.18 11.37
N ILE A 561 -28.58 -13.61 12.57
CA ILE A 561 -29.16 -14.19 13.81
C ILE A 561 -30.42 -13.45 14.29
N PHE A 562 -30.87 -12.37 13.63
CA PHE A 562 -32.08 -11.63 14.04
C PHE A 562 -33.30 -11.74 13.10
N ASN A 563 -33.42 -12.80 12.29
CA ASN A 563 -34.69 -13.14 11.63
C ASN A 563 -35.60 -14.06 12.48
N GLY A 564 -35.23 -14.35 13.73
CA GLY A 564 -35.96 -15.29 14.61
C GLY A 564 -36.77 -14.69 15.76
N MET A 565 -36.75 -13.37 15.99
CA MET A 565 -37.36 -12.77 17.20
C MET A 565 -38.42 -11.67 16.96
N ASN A 566 -38.86 -11.47 15.71
CA ASN A 566 -40.01 -10.58 15.40
C ASN A 566 -41.32 -11.33 15.10
N LYS A 567 -41.47 -12.57 15.61
CA LYS A 567 -42.70 -13.36 15.45
C LYS A 567 -43.38 -13.80 16.76
N ALA A 568 -43.02 -13.19 17.90
CA ALA A 568 -43.57 -13.56 19.21
C ALA A 568 -44.10 -12.39 20.07
N ILE A 569 -44.36 -11.22 19.47
CA ILE A 569 -45.01 -10.08 20.17
C ILE A 569 -46.14 -9.51 19.28
N ASP A 570 -47.02 -10.39 18.80
CA ASP A 570 -48.30 -9.98 18.19
C ASP A 570 -49.44 -10.96 18.55
N GLN A 571 -49.38 -11.50 19.76
CA GLN A 571 -50.47 -12.23 20.41
C GLN A 571 -50.45 -11.94 21.92
N THR A 572 -50.76 -10.69 22.29
CA THR A 572 -51.52 -10.32 23.51
C THR A 572 -51.52 -8.79 23.67
N LEU A 573 -52.59 -8.19 23.13
CA LEU A 573 -53.26 -6.90 23.43
C LEU A 573 -53.54 -6.08 22.17
#